data_AF-A0A497G1R1-F1
#
_entry.id   AF-A0A497G1R1-F1
#
_cell.length_a   1.000
_cell.length_b   1.000
_cell.length_c   1.000
_cell.angle_alpha   90.00
_cell.angle_beta   90.00
_cell.angle_gamma   90.00
#
_symmetry.space_group_name_H-M   'P 1'
#
loop_
_entity.id
_entity.type
_entity.pdbx_description
1 polymer ?
#
loop_
_entity_poly.entity_id
_entity_poly.type
_entity_poly.pdbx_seq_one_letter_code
_entity_poly.pdbx_strand_id
1 'polypeptide(L)'
;MNVEEAKKLIKGALESIAPTLPQILKFHLERKLGENLTEILLTNPRAIYDALLEINSNLEDQTDSLIMELVSAISEKCGIDLDPQEVLTALKENNRQKIEQLIRHIIISSKAQNVTMKKQKILN
;
A
#
# COMPACT_ATOMS: atom_id res chain seq x y z
N MET A 1 -13.93 -7.33 6.88
CA MET A 1 -13.07 -6.46 6.08
C MET A 1 -13.23 -6.75 4.61
N ASN A 2 -14.04 -5.90 3.96
CA ASN A 2 -14.09 -5.78 2.51
C ASN A 2 -12.89 -4.91 2.05
N VAL A 3 -12.59 -4.91 0.75
CA VAL A 3 -11.52 -4.10 0.13
C VAL A 3 -11.56 -2.62 0.55
N GLU A 4 -12.74 -2.10 0.88
CA GLU A 4 -12.96 -0.70 1.28
C GLU A 4 -12.33 -0.33 2.64
N GLU A 5 -12.28 -1.24 3.62
CA GLU A 5 -11.59 -0.97 4.88
C GLU A 5 -10.06 -0.93 4.67
N ALA A 6 -9.51 -1.78 3.80
CA ALA A 6 -8.08 -1.75 3.45
C ALA A 6 -7.70 -0.44 2.76
N LYS A 7 -8.54 0.01 1.82
CA LYS A 7 -8.38 1.30 1.16
C LYS A 7 -8.40 2.47 2.15
N LYS A 8 -9.28 2.45 3.15
CA LYS A 8 -9.33 3.49 4.19
C LYS A 8 -8.08 3.52 5.05
N LEU A 9 -7.55 2.36 5.45
CA LEU A 9 -6.32 2.26 6.24
C LEU A 9 -5.11 2.78 5.45
N ILE A 10 -4.94 2.31 4.21
CA ILE A 10 -3.87 2.77 3.33
C ILE A 10 -3.99 4.27 3.09
N LYS A 11 -5.20 4.78 2.80
CA LYS A 11 -5.45 6.21 2.66
C LYS A 11 -5.01 6.98 3.92
N GLY A 12 -5.41 6.53 5.11
CA GLY A 12 -5.03 7.19 6.37
C GLY A 12 -3.53 7.15 6.66
N ALA A 13 -2.82 6.11 6.22
CA ALA A 13 -1.36 6.03 6.32
C ALA A 13 -0.67 7.03 5.38
N LEU A 14 -1.14 7.14 4.15
CA LEU A 14 -0.64 8.12 3.19
C LEU A 14 -0.92 9.56 3.66
N GLU A 15 -2.11 9.81 4.23
CA GLU A 15 -2.47 11.11 4.82
C GLU A 15 -1.59 11.51 6.01
N SER A 16 -1.01 10.55 6.75
CA SER A 16 -0.07 10.86 7.83
C SER A 16 1.32 11.28 7.34
N ILE A 17 1.68 10.95 6.09
CA ILE A 17 2.91 11.45 5.46
C ILE A 17 2.67 12.87 4.96
N ALA A 18 1.63 13.06 4.15
CA ALA A 18 1.12 14.38 3.79
C ALA A 18 -0.38 14.33 3.48
N PRO A 19 -1.19 15.33 3.91
CA PRO A 19 -2.65 15.27 3.83
C PRO A 19 -3.22 15.00 2.42
N THR A 20 -2.55 15.49 1.37
CA THR A 20 -3.00 15.35 -0.02
C THR A 20 -2.31 14.22 -0.78
N LEU A 21 -1.34 13.53 -0.16
CA LEU A 21 -0.55 12.49 -0.82
C LEU A 21 -1.39 11.37 -1.48
N PRO A 22 -2.42 10.79 -0.83
CA PRO A 22 -3.22 9.76 -1.50
C PRO A 22 -3.94 10.27 -2.74
N GLN A 23 -4.40 11.53 -2.75
CA GLN A 23 -5.06 12.12 -3.91
C GLN A 23 -4.07 12.38 -5.05
N ILE A 24 -2.88 12.88 -4.73
CA ILE A 24 -1.81 13.12 -5.70
C ILE A 24 -1.35 11.80 -6.34
N LEU A 25 -1.00 10.81 -5.53
CA LEU A 25 -0.58 9.49 -6.03
C LEU A 25 -1.68 8.84 -6.87
N LYS A 26 -2.93 8.86 -6.40
CA LYS A 26 -4.07 8.35 -7.15
C LYS A 26 -4.20 9.03 -8.51
N PHE A 27 -4.19 10.37 -8.55
CA PHE A 27 -4.32 11.14 -9.79
C PHE A 27 -3.23 10.78 -10.80
N HIS A 28 -1.96 10.75 -10.37
CA HIS A 28 -0.85 10.43 -11.28
C HIS A 28 -0.89 8.98 -11.77
N LEU A 29 -1.18 8.03 -10.88
CA LEU A 29 -1.27 6.61 -11.24
C LEU A 29 -2.45 6.34 -12.17
N GLU A 30 -3.64 6.88 -11.90
CA GLU A 30 -4.83 6.70 -12.75
C GLU A 30 -4.66 7.34 -14.12
N ARG A 31 -4.00 8.51 -14.20
CA ARG A 31 -3.71 9.14 -15.50
C ARG A 31 -2.88 8.23 -16.41
N LYS A 32 -2.07 7.35 -15.84
CA LYS A 32 -1.13 6.49 -16.58
C LYS A 32 -1.64 5.07 -16.80
N LEU A 33 -2.27 4.51 -15.78
CA LEU A 33 -2.63 3.10 -15.73
C LEU A 33 -4.15 2.87 -15.93
N GLY A 34 -4.95 3.93 -15.94
CA GLY A 34 -6.40 3.87 -15.99
C GLY A 34 -7.04 3.71 -14.60
N GLU A 35 -8.36 3.57 -14.59
CA GLU A 35 -9.13 3.36 -13.37
C GLU A 35 -8.97 1.90 -12.89
N ASN A 36 -8.94 1.67 -11.57
CA ASN A 36 -8.76 0.38 -10.89
C ASN A 36 -7.32 -0.07 -10.57
N LEU A 37 -6.54 0.82 -9.94
CA LEU A 37 -5.18 0.55 -9.46
C LEU A 37 -5.02 -0.72 -8.59
N THR A 38 -6.06 -1.12 -7.85
CA THR A 38 -6.04 -2.35 -7.04
C THR A 38 -5.98 -3.60 -7.90
N GLU A 39 -6.74 -3.65 -9.00
CA GLU A 39 -6.70 -4.75 -9.95
C GLU A 39 -5.34 -4.81 -10.64
N ILE A 40 -4.78 -3.66 -11.01
CA ILE A 40 -3.46 -3.58 -11.64
C ILE A 40 -2.38 -4.06 -10.68
N LEU A 41 -2.42 -3.67 -9.41
CA LEU A 41 -1.49 -4.16 -8.39
C LEU A 41 -1.54 -5.69 -8.25
N LEU A 42 -2.70 -6.32 -8.41
CA LEU A 42 -2.87 -7.77 -8.32
C LEU A 42 -2.51 -8.51 -9.62
N THR A 43 -2.69 -7.89 -10.78
CA THR A 43 -2.52 -8.53 -12.09
C THR A 43 -1.21 -8.20 -12.78
N ASN A 44 -0.64 -7.02 -12.53
CA ASN A 44 0.64 -6.53 -13.04
C ASN A 44 1.32 -5.54 -12.07
N PRO A 45 1.78 -6.01 -10.89
CA PRO A 45 2.47 -5.18 -9.90
C PRO A 45 3.59 -4.29 -10.46
N ARG A 46 4.32 -4.79 -11.47
CA ARG A 46 5.39 -4.04 -12.11
C ARG A 46 4.92 -2.74 -12.75
N ALA A 47 3.69 -2.70 -13.28
CA ALA A 47 3.14 -1.47 -13.84
C ALA A 47 2.98 -0.35 -12.80
N ILE A 48 2.72 -0.69 -11.53
CA ILE A 48 2.67 0.29 -10.44
C ILE A 48 4.07 0.87 -10.20
N TYR A 49 5.09 0.01 -10.15
CA TYR A 49 6.49 0.44 -10.02
C TYR A 49 6.91 1.37 -11.16
N ASP A 50 6.68 0.94 -12.42
CA ASP A 50 7.08 1.71 -13.59
C ASP A 50 6.34 3.06 -13.66
N ALA A 51 5.08 3.12 -13.20
CA ALA A 51 4.36 4.38 -13.10
C ALA A 51 4.95 5.32 -12.04
N LEU A 52 5.31 4.81 -10.87
CA LEU A 52 6.00 5.59 -9.83
C LEU A 52 7.39 6.05 -10.28
N LEU A 53 8.11 5.19 -11.01
CA LEU A 53 9.41 5.50 -11.59
C LEU A 53 9.32 6.69 -12.54
N GLU A 54 8.32 6.70 -13.43
CA GLU A 54 8.11 7.80 -14.34
C GLU A 54 7.68 9.09 -13.63
N ILE A 55 6.83 8.99 -12.60
CA ILE A 55 6.44 10.15 -11.76
C ILE A 55 7.69 10.79 -11.13
N ASN A 56 8.66 9.97 -10.73
CA ASN A 56 9.96 10.41 -10.19
C ASN A 56 11.03 10.64 -11.28
N SER A 57 10.63 11.00 -12.49
CA SER A 57 11.56 11.35 -13.59
C SER A 57 12.55 10.23 -13.94
N ASN A 58 12.15 8.98 -13.76
CA ASN A 58 12.96 7.78 -13.99
C ASN A 58 14.19 7.64 -13.09
N LEU A 59 14.14 8.22 -11.89
CA LEU A 59 15.20 8.09 -10.88
C LEU A 59 14.92 6.87 -9.99
N GLU A 60 15.63 5.77 -10.26
CA GLU A 60 15.42 4.47 -9.59
C GLU A 60 15.59 4.57 -8.08
N ASP A 61 16.72 5.09 -7.60
CA ASP A 61 17.02 5.20 -6.16
C ASP A 61 15.96 6.02 -5.39
N GLN A 62 15.45 7.10 -6.00
CA GLN A 62 14.41 7.93 -5.39
C GLN A 62 13.05 7.24 -5.37
N THR A 63 12.77 6.44 -6.40
CA THR A 63 11.54 5.65 -6.51
C THR A 63 11.53 4.51 -5.51
N ASP A 64 12.65 3.80 -5.41
CA ASP A 64 12.85 2.75 -4.43
C ASP A 64 12.71 3.33 -3.01
N SER A 65 13.36 4.46 -2.71
CA SER A 65 13.22 5.15 -1.42
C SER A 65 11.78 5.56 -1.12
N LEU A 66 11.08 6.16 -2.09
CA LEU A 66 9.66 6.53 -1.94
C LEU A 66 8.81 5.31 -1.58
N ILE A 67 8.93 4.20 -2.32
CA ILE A 67 8.16 2.98 -2.07
C ILE A 67 8.46 2.45 -0.67
N MET A 68 9.73 2.42 -0.26
CA MET A 68 10.14 1.97 1.07
C MET A 68 9.50 2.81 2.19
N GLU A 69 9.48 4.14 2.03
CA GLU A 69 8.85 5.05 2.99
C GLU A 69 7.33 4.88 3.03
N LEU A 70 6.67 4.78 1.86
CA LEU A 70 5.22 4.55 1.77
C LEU A 70 4.82 3.25 2.46
N VAL A 71 5.55 2.17 2.22
CA VAL A 71 5.27 0.87 2.84
C VAL A 71 5.51 0.93 4.34
N SER A 72 6.59 1.56 4.80
CA SER A 72 6.89 1.72 6.23
C SER A 72 5.77 2.47 6.95
N ALA A 73 5.28 3.57 6.37
CA ALA A 73 4.16 4.33 6.93
C ALA A 73 2.87 3.51 6.99
N ILE A 74 2.58 2.71 5.95
CA ILE A 74 1.44 1.79 5.95
C ILE A 74 1.61 0.73 7.04
N SER A 75 2.81 0.17 7.19
CA SER A 75 3.16 -0.83 8.18
C SER A 75 2.89 -0.33 9.59
N GLU A 76 3.45 0.83 9.93
CA GLU A 76 3.31 1.48 11.24
C GLU A 76 1.84 1.83 11.52
N LYS A 77 1.16 2.49 10.58
CA LYS A 77 -0.22 2.93 10.76
C LYS A 77 -1.20 1.78 10.91
N CYS A 78 -0.95 0.68 10.20
CA CYS A 78 -1.78 -0.51 10.27
C CYS A 78 -1.37 -1.45 11.40
N GLY A 79 -0.28 -1.16 12.14
CA GLY A 79 0.26 -2.03 13.19
C GLY A 79 0.63 -3.42 12.69
N ILE A 80 1.07 -3.51 11.44
CA ILE A 80 1.46 -4.75 10.77
C ILE A 80 2.97 -4.72 10.55
N ASP A 81 3.57 -5.90 10.47
CA ASP A 81 4.97 -6.06 10.09
C ASP A 81 5.03 -6.38 8.60
N LEU A 82 5.26 -5.35 7.78
CA LEU A 82 5.55 -5.47 6.35
C LEU A 82 7.00 -5.09 6.14
N ASP A 83 7.79 -6.01 5.57
CA ASP A 83 9.13 -5.69 5.11
C ASP A 83 9.04 -4.82 3.83
N PRO A 84 9.48 -3.54 3.89
CA PRO A 84 9.43 -2.67 2.73
C PRO A 84 10.26 -3.18 1.55
N GLN A 85 11.40 -3.83 1.81
CA GLN A 85 12.27 -4.39 0.78
C GLN A 85 11.58 -5.54 0.04
N GLU A 86 10.81 -6.33 0.77
CA GLU A 86 10.04 -7.44 0.21
C GLU A 86 8.92 -6.94 -0.70
N VAL A 87 8.21 -5.87 -0.31
CA VAL A 87 7.20 -5.23 -1.16
C VAL A 87 7.84 -4.64 -2.42
N LEU A 88 8.93 -3.89 -2.28
CA LEU A 88 9.66 -3.28 -3.40
C LEU A 88 10.12 -4.35 -4.41
N THR A 89 10.74 -5.43 -3.92
CA THR A 89 11.22 -6.54 -4.74
C THR A 89 10.05 -7.20 -5.48
N ALA A 90 8.94 -7.47 -4.79
CA ALA A 90 7.75 -8.05 -5.42
C ALA A 90 7.16 -7.18 -6.53
N LEU A 91 7.20 -5.85 -6.38
CA LEU A 91 6.79 -4.91 -7.43
C LEU A 91 7.76 -4.99 -8.63
N LYS A 92 9.08 -4.89 -8.40
CA LYS A 92 10.10 -4.91 -9.46
C LYS A 92 10.13 -6.24 -10.23
N GLU A 93 9.89 -7.36 -9.57
CA GLU A 93 9.87 -8.70 -10.18
C GLU A 93 8.50 -9.09 -10.77
N ASN A 94 7.51 -8.20 -10.70
CA ASN A 94 6.13 -8.50 -11.09
C ASN A 94 5.54 -9.72 -10.35
N ASN A 95 5.92 -9.93 -9.10
CA ASN A 95 5.58 -11.11 -8.31
C ASN A 95 4.16 -11.00 -7.71
N ARG A 96 3.16 -11.31 -8.55
CA ARG A 96 1.72 -11.24 -8.20
C ARG A 96 1.36 -12.07 -6.97
N GLN A 97 1.89 -13.28 -6.88
CA GLN A 97 1.60 -14.18 -5.75
C GLN A 97 2.07 -13.57 -4.44
N LYS A 98 3.25 -12.95 -4.44
CA LYS A 98 3.79 -12.30 -3.26
C LYS A 98 2.96 -11.08 -2.86
N ILE A 99 2.57 -10.24 -3.82
CA ILE A 99 1.67 -9.10 -3.58
C ILE A 99 0.32 -9.56 -3.01
N GLU A 100 -0.27 -10.63 -3.53
CA GLU A 100 -1.52 -11.17 -3.00
C GLU A 100 -1.35 -11.66 -1.56
N GLN A 101 -0.26 -12.34 -1.23
CA GLN A 101 0.05 -12.75 0.14
C GLN A 101 0.20 -11.56 1.09
N LEU A 102 0.90 -10.50 0.66
CA LEU A 102 1.08 -9.29 1.44
C LEU A 102 -0.26 -8.58 1.69
N ILE A 103 -1.12 -8.45 0.67
CA ILE A 103 -2.46 -7.89 0.81
C ILE A 103 -3.32 -8.73 1.76
N ARG A 104 -3.26 -10.07 1.65
CA ARG A 104 -3.96 -10.96 2.59
C ARG A 104 -3.45 -10.78 4.02
N HIS A 105 -2.14 -10.62 4.21
CA HIS A 105 -1.55 -10.36 5.52
C HIS A 105 -2.05 -9.03 6.11
N ILE A 106 -2.07 -7.95 5.32
CA ILE A 106 -2.66 -6.66 5.71
C ILE A 106 -4.11 -6.86 6.17
N ILE A 107 -4.92 -7.60 5.40
CA ILE A 107 -6.33 -7.84 5.71
C ILE A 107 -6.54 -8.70 6.96
N ILE A 108 -5.69 -9.68 7.22
CA ILE A 108 -5.79 -10.57 8.39
C ILE A 108 -5.33 -9.85 9.65
N SER A 109 -4.18 -9.20 9.63
CA SER A 109 -3.58 -8.55 10.79
C SER A 109 -4.40 -7.34 11.25
N SER A 110 -5.00 -6.60 10.32
CA SER A 110 -5.95 -5.51 10.64
C SER A 110 -7.29 -6.01 11.22
N LYS A 111 -7.77 -7.21 10.86
CA LYS A 111 -8.94 -7.84 11.50
C LYS A 111 -8.66 -8.19 12.97
N ALA A 112 -7.47 -8.71 13.26
CA ALA A 112 -7.07 -9.07 14.62
C ALA A 112 -7.10 -7.85 15.55
N GLN A 113 -6.58 -6.71 15.08
CA GLN A 113 -6.60 -5.45 15.87
C GLN A 113 -8.00 -4.89 16.11
N ASN A 114 -8.90 -4.96 15.12
CA ASN A 114 -10.29 -4.52 15.29
C ASN A 114 -11.05 -5.35 16.35
N VAL A 115 -10.78 -6.65 16.45
CA VAL A 115 -11.36 -7.51 17.49
C VAL A 115 -10.83 -7.12 18.87
N THR A 116 -9.53 -6.85 18.98
CA THR A 116 -8.89 -6.43 20.23
C THR A 116 -9.40 -5.07 20.72
N MET A 117 -9.52 -4.07 19.83
CA MET A 117 -10.06 -2.76 20.17
C MET A 117 -11.55 -2.79 20.55
N LYS A 118 -12.37 -3.61 19.87
CA LYS A 118 -13.77 -3.80 20.26
C LYS A 118 -13.92 -4.45 21.63
N LYS A 119 -13.07 -5.43 21.97
CA LYS A 119 -13.08 -6.02 23.32
C LYS A 119 -12.73 -4.99 24.40
N GLN A 120 -11.72 -4.14 24.18
CA GLN A 120 -11.35 -3.08 25.13
C GLN A 120 -12.45 -2.03 25.34
N LYS A 121 -13.23 -1.70 24.29
CA LYS A 121 -14.38 -0.77 24.42
C LYS A 121 -15.60 -1.36 25.14
N ILE A 122 -15.72 -2.68 25.24
CA ILE A 122 -16.81 -3.35 25.96
C ILE A 122 -16.45 -3.55 27.44
N LEU A 123 -15.15 -3.51 27.76
CA LEU A 123 -14.60 -3.68 29.10
C LEU A 123 -14.35 -2.35 29.85
N ASN A 124 -14.61 -1.20 29.20
CA ASN A 124 -14.49 0.14 29.79
C ASN A 124 -15.86 0.82 29.87
#